data_AF-A0A3R9P8N6-F1
#
_entry.id   AF-A0A3R9P8N6-F1
#
_cell.length_a   1.000
_cell.length_b   1.000
_cell.length_c   1.000
_cell.angle_alpha   90.00
_cell.angle_beta   90.00
_cell.angle_gamma   90.00
#
_symmetry.space_group_name_H-M   'P 1'
#
loop_
_entity.id
_entity.type
_entity.pdbx_description
1 polymer ?
#
loop_
_entity_poly.entity_id
_entity_poly.type
_entity_poly.pdbx_seq_one_letter_code
_entity_poly.pdbx_strand_id
1 'polypeptide(L)'
;MIFRKHSTAGLLLATFVATTLSAHAFGLPLVGKKKKTEDVLPARKLTAAQNALIDKAIAREKVVVKTVKERSPIVETYIQTMKPDPIMGQIPESDEHHLARVDFNRIIGDQSYEVNKATSEGTGGSKLGFFKSSMSYITSLGGSLHLNFHESGFVQMVLMDSNDFDRQHYVFGYVRNDFLGNTPTAVFDVTPISGKRATGRFFGRIWVETRDGNVVRFNGNFAGSEKDYSEFYHFDSWRTNVQPDLWLPTSFYVEESDPKSVSRTLKFKAINHIWGYVLKVPAKETENTSLDVVGATDVSNDAQDVGPLGAQRAWVQQAEDNIVDRLFQAGLLDAPSEFDKTLEALAGNILAYNNITLSRPIRCRTLLTQPLESVAIGNTIVISKSLLDTTGVVTQDGAQQMGNLNAILAFQIAHIVLGHRLDTKYAFNDRLLFPSTSVFDRIPMHHTDADNEAAAKKAIELLSAKELEGGQQYFGLYLQQLQQRVKALKALNEPMIGDGLVKSDNDPTFWMAAIMSKGPKLDIKDLKQQAAMPLSSFMRFDPWSDQVIVMHAAYEPLLTAADKMPFEVAPVYLKLSYYKPPADAAAAPAAGSTQAAADPGTAPAAAAPANNTAAPAPATTTPAPTTAQPQN
;
A
#
# COMPACT_ATOMS: atom_id res chain seq x y z
N MET A 1 41.73 -46.69 -41.46
CA MET A 1 42.61 -47.42 -40.52
C MET A 1 42.43 -46.79 -39.15
N ILE A 2 42.15 -47.44 -38.01
CA ILE A 2 41.98 -48.84 -37.59
C ILE A 2 41.11 -48.78 -36.32
N PHE A 3 40.26 -49.79 -36.16
CA PHE A 3 39.39 -50.13 -35.03
C PHE A 3 40.09 -50.34 -33.67
N ARG A 4 39.32 -50.22 -32.57
CA ARG A 4 39.24 -51.15 -31.42
C ARG A 4 38.04 -50.75 -30.53
N LYS A 5 36.85 -51.37 -30.64
CA LYS A 5 36.32 -52.63 -30.07
C LYS A 5 36.14 -52.67 -28.53
N HIS A 6 34.87 -52.47 -28.15
CA HIS A 6 34.00 -53.05 -27.11
C HIS A 6 34.54 -53.82 -25.89
N SER A 7 33.85 -53.62 -24.75
CA SER A 7 33.41 -54.74 -23.91
C SER A 7 31.99 -54.52 -23.34
N THR A 8 31.25 -55.62 -23.40
CA THR A 8 29.92 -56.01 -22.92
C THR A 8 29.75 -56.00 -21.40
N ALA A 9 28.54 -55.71 -20.92
CA ALA A 9 27.66 -56.69 -20.22
C ALA A 9 26.52 -55.95 -19.48
N GLY A 10 25.33 -55.95 -20.06
CA GLY A 10 24.10 -55.61 -19.36
C GLY A 10 23.46 -56.89 -18.84
N LEU A 11 23.14 -56.93 -17.55
CA LEU A 11 22.29 -57.95 -16.94
C LEU A 11 21.20 -57.28 -16.11
N LEU A 12 19.97 -57.55 -16.55
CA LEU A 12 18.67 -57.49 -15.89
C LEU A 12 18.63 -57.32 -14.36
N LEU A 13 17.79 -56.38 -13.89
CA LEU A 13 16.72 -56.74 -12.96
C LEU A 13 15.52 -55.79 -13.11
N ALA A 14 14.39 -56.39 -13.45
CA ALA A 14 13.08 -55.76 -13.58
C ALA A 14 12.33 -55.78 -12.25
N THR A 15 11.64 -54.69 -11.93
CA THR A 15 10.46 -54.71 -11.06
C THR A 15 9.34 -53.90 -11.71
N PHE A 16 8.25 -54.60 -11.99
CA PHE A 16 6.99 -54.09 -12.51
C PHE A 16 6.24 -53.28 -11.45
N VAL A 17 5.74 -52.09 -11.79
CA VAL A 17 4.43 -51.62 -11.32
C VAL A 17 3.71 -50.99 -12.51
N ALA A 18 2.53 -51.54 -12.80
CA ALA A 18 1.68 -51.23 -13.93
C ALA A 18 1.11 -49.81 -13.85
N THR A 19 1.20 -49.05 -14.95
CA THR A 19 0.24 -47.99 -15.26
C THR A 19 -0.35 -48.27 -16.63
N THR A 20 -1.66 -48.46 -16.63
CA THR A 20 -2.48 -48.77 -17.81
C THR A 20 -2.54 -47.55 -18.73
N LEU A 21 -1.77 -47.58 -19.82
CA LEU A 21 -1.95 -46.70 -20.97
C LEU A 21 -2.78 -47.46 -22.01
N SER A 22 -4.03 -47.04 -22.19
CA SER A 22 -4.95 -47.57 -23.19
C SER A 22 -4.45 -47.22 -24.60
N ALA A 23 -4.24 -48.24 -25.41
CA ALA A 23 -3.83 -48.15 -26.80
C ALA A 23 -4.87 -47.40 -27.66
N HIS A 24 -4.39 -46.44 -28.47
CA HIS A 24 -5.18 -45.84 -29.55
C HIS A 24 -5.13 -46.76 -30.79
N ALA A 25 -6.26 -47.39 -31.10
CA ALA A 25 -6.46 -48.08 -32.37
C ALA A 25 -7.18 -47.14 -33.35
N PHE A 26 -6.60 -46.99 -34.55
CA PHE A 26 -7.19 -46.30 -35.70
C PHE A 26 -8.39 -47.10 -36.26
N GLY A 27 -9.52 -46.41 -36.47
CA GLY A 27 -10.71 -46.92 -37.16
C GLY A 27 -11.55 -45.77 -37.72
N LEU A 28 -11.89 -45.87 -39.01
CA LEU A 28 -12.57 -44.89 -39.89
C LEU A 28 -14.02 -44.51 -39.47
N PRO A 29 -14.62 -43.43 -40.03
CA PRO A 29 -15.62 -42.62 -39.35
C PRO A 29 -17.05 -43.15 -39.53
N LEU A 30 -17.80 -43.21 -38.42
CA LEU A 30 -19.25 -43.36 -38.45
C LEU A 30 -19.90 -42.00 -38.17
N VAL A 31 -20.75 -41.58 -39.11
CA VAL A 31 -21.56 -40.36 -39.07
C VAL A 31 -22.57 -40.47 -37.92
N GLY A 32 -22.27 -39.81 -36.81
CA GLY A 32 -23.16 -39.65 -35.67
C GLY A 32 -22.99 -38.24 -35.11
N LYS A 33 -24.12 -37.52 -34.95
CA LYS A 33 -24.18 -36.16 -34.40
C LYS A 33 -23.35 -36.08 -33.10
N LYS A 34 -22.22 -35.37 -33.14
CA LYS A 34 -21.41 -35.07 -31.94
C LYS A 34 -22.25 -34.22 -30.99
N LYS A 35 -22.75 -34.85 -29.92
CA LYS A 35 -23.09 -34.15 -28.68
C LYS A 35 -21.80 -33.46 -28.23
N LYS A 36 -21.82 -32.13 -28.09
CA LYS A 36 -20.72 -31.40 -27.43
C LYS A 36 -20.52 -32.05 -26.05
N THR A 37 -19.34 -32.58 -25.82
CA THR A 37 -18.90 -33.01 -24.50
C THR A 37 -18.74 -31.72 -23.68
N GLU A 38 -19.73 -31.39 -22.85
CA GLU A 38 -19.55 -30.44 -21.76
C GLU A 38 -18.69 -31.14 -20.71
N ASP A 39 -17.38 -30.95 -20.81
CA ASP A 39 -16.46 -31.23 -19.69
C ASP A 39 -16.62 -30.11 -18.65
N VAL A 40 -17.79 -30.06 -18.01
CA VAL A 40 -17.98 -29.40 -16.73
C VAL A 40 -17.89 -30.50 -15.69
N LEU A 41 -16.85 -30.48 -14.87
CA LEU A 41 -16.71 -31.39 -13.71
C LEU A 41 -18.07 -31.49 -13.00
N PRO A 42 -18.58 -32.70 -12.67
CA PRO A 42 -19.91 -32.84 -12.11
C PRO A 42 -19.97 -32.09 -10.77
N ALA A 43 -20.59 -30.91 -10.79
CA ALA A 43 -20.77 -30.08 -9.61
C ALA A 43 -21.59 -30.90 -8.60
N ARG A 44 -20.94 -31.32 -7.51
CA ARG A 44 -21.61 -31.99 -6.39
C ARG A 44 -22.80 -31.13 -5.98
N LYS A 45 -23.98 -31.74 -5.84
CA LYS A 45 -25.18 -31.03 -5.42
C LYS A 45 -24.90 -30.28 -4.12
N LEU A 46 -25.13 -28.95 -4.15
CA LEU A 46 -24.91 -28.08 -3.01
C LEU A 46 -25.77 -28.50 -1.81
N THR A 47 -25.19 -28.46 -0.61
CA THR A 47 -25.92 -28.70 0.64
C THR A 47 -26.88 -27.53 0.94
N ALA A 48 -27.81 -27.72 1.88
CA ALA A 48 -28.70 -26.65 2.32
C ALA A 48 -27.92 -25.46 2.90
N ALA A 49 -26.88 -25.73 3.70
CA ALA A 49 -26.03 -24.68 4.27
C ALA A 49 -25.25 -23.91 3.20
N GLN A 50 -24.71 -24.60 2.18
CA GLN A 50 -24.04 -23.96 1.05
C GLN A 50 -24.99 -23.08 0.24
N ASN A 51 -26.22 -23.55 0.00
CA ASN A 51 -27.22 -22.73 -0.67
C ASN A 51 -27.59 -21.47 0.13
N ALA A 52 -27.81 -21.62 1.44
CA ALA A 52 -28.09 -20.48 2.31
C ALA A 52 -26.94 -19.46 2.34
N LEU A 53 -25.69 -19.94 2.29
CA LEU A 53 -24.52 -19.07 2.25
C LEU A 53 -24.41 -18.29 0.92
N ILE A 54 -24.70 -18.94 -0.21
CA ILE A 54 -24.79 -18.26 -1.52
C ILE A 54 -25.91 -17.22 -1.52
N ASP A 55 -27.07 -17.54 -0.94
CA ASP A 55 -28.19 -16.59 -0.88
C ASP A 55 -27.84 -15.36 -0.04
N LYS A 56 -27.12 -15.55 1.07
CA LYS A 56 -26.52 -14.45 1.85
C LYS A 56 -25.53 -13.64 1.02
N ALA A 57 -24.64 -14.30 0.27
CA ALA A 57 -23.66 -13.63 -0.59
C ALA A 57 -24.29 -12.73 -1.64
N ILE A 58 -25.34 -13.23 -2.31
CA ILE A 58 -26.10 -12.44 -3.28
C ILE A 58 -26.74 -11.21 -2.61
N ALA A 59 -27.31 -11.37 -1.42
CA ALA A 59 -27.91 -10.25 -0.69
C ALA A 59 -26.85 -9.24 -0.21
N ARG A 60 -25.72 -9.70 0.31
CA ARG A 60 -24.62 -8.86 0.79
C ARG A 60 -23.95 -8.11 -0.36
N GLU A 61 -23.79 -8.71 -1.52
CA GLU A 61 -23.22 -8.03 -2.70
C GLU A 61 -24.03 -6.78 -3.07
N LYS A 62 -25.36 -6.85 -3.03
CA LYS A 62 -26.23 -5.69 -3.27
C LYS A 62 -25.99 -4.55 -2.26
N VAL A 63 -25.71 -4.90 -1.01
CA VAL A 63 -25.37 -3.91 0.04
C VAL A 63 -24.02 -3.27 -0.24
N VAL A 64 -23.01 -4.06 -0.65
CA VAL A 64 -21.69 -3.55 -1.04
C VAL A 64 -21.82 -2.60 -2.23
N VAL A 65 -22.50 -3.02 -3.30
CA VAL A 65 -22.73 -2.19 -4.49
C VAL A 65 -23.41 -0.87 -4.12
N LYS A 66 -24.48 -0.92 -3.30
CA LYS A 66 -25.16 0.30 -2.84
C LYS A 66 -24.22 1.22 -2.06
N THR A 67 -23.44 0.66 -1.13
CA THR A 67 -22.50 1.44 -0.31
C THR A 67 -21.43 2.10 -1.18
N VAL A 68 -20.89 1.38 -2.16
CA VAL A 68 -19.87 1.91 -3.09
C VAL A 68 -20.46 3.01 -3.98
N LYS A 69 -21.70 2.85 -4.48
CA LYS A 69 -22.40 3.91 -5.24
C LYS A 69 -22.58 5.19 -4.46
N GLU A 70 -22.83 5.12 -3.15
CA GLU A 70 -23.04 6.29 -2.30
C GLU A 70 -21.73 7.03 -1.93
N ARG A 71 -20.60 6.65 -2.52
CA ARG A 71 -19.27 7.15 -2.19
C ARG A 71 -18.48 7.57 -3.42
N SER A 72 -17.43 8.36 -3.17
CA SER A 72 -16.50 8.80 -4.21
C SER A 72 -15.05 8.65 -3.73
N PRO A 73 -14.57 7.40 -3.59
CA PRO A 73 -13.21 7.12 -3.12
C PRO A 73 -12.15 7.57 -4.13
N ILE A 74 -10.90 7.58 -3.67
CA ILE A 74 -9.72 7.69 -4.50
C ILE A 74 -9.38 6.29 -5.03
N VAL A 75 -9.03 6.23 -6.31
CA VAL A 75 -8.66 5.02 -7.02
C VAL A 75 -7.34 5.27 -7.74
N GLU A 76 -6.36 4.45 -7.40
CA GLU A 76 -5.05 4.43 -8.05
C GLU A 76 -4.87 3.14 -8.82
N THR A 77 -4.46 3.21 -10.08
CA THR A 77 -4.06 2.05 -10.89
C THR A 77 -2.66 2.29 -11.40
N TYR A 78 -1.81 1.29 -11.23
CA TYR A 78 -0.46 1.27 -11.77
C TYR A 78 -0.24 0.01 -12.59
N ILE A 79 0.34 0.20 -13.78
CA ILE A 79 0.44 -0.82 -14.81
C ILE A 79 1.91 -0.93 -15.21
N GLN A 80 2.40 -2.16 -15.38
CA GLN A 80 3.72 -2.45 -15.94
C GLN A 80 3.58 -3.37 -17.14
N THR A 81 4.02 -2.90 -18.30
CA THR A 81 4.23 -3.77 -19.46
C THR A 81 5.52 -4.54 -19.24
N MET A 82 5.51 -5.85 -19.50
CA MET A 82 6.62 -6.75 -19.17
C MET A 82 7.32 -7.21 -20.44
N LYS A 83 8.62 -7.52 -20.33
CA LYS A 83 9.43 -8.14 -21.38
C LYS A 83 10.32 -9.24 -20.80
N PRO A 84 10.74 -10.24 -21.61
CA PRO A 84 11.61 -11.29 -21.15
C PRO A 84 12.98 -10.76 -20.71
N ASP A 85 13.56 -11.39 -19.69
CA ASP A 85 14.92 -11.14 -19.23
C ASP A 85 15.64 -12.47 -18.93
N PRO A 86 16.89 -12.66 -19.38
CA PRO A 86 17.59 -13.93 -19.24
C PRO A 86 17.99 -14.29 -17.81
N ILE A 87 18.01 -13.33 -16.88
CA ILE A 87 18.41 -13.55 -15.47
C ILE A 87 17.20 -13.50 -14.56
N MET A 88 16.36 -12.49 -14.73
CA MET A 88 15.17 -12.23 -13.92
C MET A 88 13.91 -12.92 -14.45
N GLY A 89 14.01 -13.64 -15.58
CA GLY A 89 12.87 -14.23 -16.28
C GLY A 89 12.08 -13.19 -17.07
N GLN A 90 11.66 -12.11 -16.40
CA GLN A 90 11.01 -10.95 -17.00
C GLN A 90 11.27 -9.69 -16.18
N ILE A 91 11.14 -8.53 -16.83
CA ILE A 91 11.32 -7.22 -16.21
C ILE A 91 10.32 -6.22 -16.81
N PRO A 92 10.00 -5.11 -16.12
CA PRO A 92 9.23 -4.03 -16.71
C PRO A 92 9.95 -3.42 -17.92
N GLU A 93 9.19 -3.21 -18.99
CA GLU A 93 9.59 -2.47 -20.18
C GLU A 93 9.13 -1.01 -20.12
N SER A 94 7.90 -0.80 -19.67
CA SER A 94 7.27 0.51 -19.47
C SER A 94 6.29 0.45 -18.30
N ASP A 95 5.93 1.60 -17.76
CA ASP A 95 4.91 1.75 -16.73
C ASP A 95 3.91 2.87 -17.04
N GLU A 96 2.77 2.82 -16.38
CA GLU A 96 1.75 3.86 -16.40
C GLU A 96 1.15 4.02 -15.01
N HIS A 97 0.87 5.28 -14.62
CA HIS A 97 0.23 5.63 -13.36
C HIS A 97 -1.06 6.40 -13.63
N HIS A 98 -2.14 6.00 -12.96
CA HIS A 98 -3.44 6.63 -13.08
C HIS A 98 -4.06 6.83 -11.70
N LEU A 99 -4.38 8.07 -11.36
CA LEU A 99 -5.04 8.44 -10.10
C LEU A 99 -6.32 9.24 -10.39
N ALA A 100 -7.42 8.87 -9.74
CA ALA A 100 -8.67 9.63 -9.86
C ALA A 100 -9.52 9.54 -8.59
N ARG A 101 -10.40 10.53 -8.43
CA ARG A 101 -11.55 10.42 -7.53
C ARG A 101 -12.73 9.89 -8.33
N VAL A 102 -13.25 8.74 -7.93
CA VAL A 102 -14.21 7.97 -8.73
C VAL A 102 -15.60 8.05 -8.13
N ASP A 103 -16.53 8.75 -8.79
CA ASP A 103 -17.95 8.73 -8.44
C ASP A 103 -18.60 7.46 -9.02
N PHE A 104 -18.68 6.43 -8.18
CA PHE A 104 -19.24 5.14 -8.56
C PHE A 104 -20.74 5.19 -8.84
N ASN A 105 -21.49 6.18 -8.34
CA ASN A 105 -22.90 6.33 -8.69
C ASN A 105 -23.08 6.58 -10.20
N ARG A 106 -22.17 7.38 -10.77
CA ARG A 106 -22.22 7.74 -12.20
C ARG A 106 -21.79 6.60 -13.11
N ILE A 107 -20.86 5.76 -12.65
CA ILE A 107 -20.30 4.68 -13.48
C ILE A 107 -21.15 3.41 -13.34
N ILE A 108 -21.75 3.16 -12.17
CA ILE A 108 -22.55 1.97 -11.91
C ILE A 108 -24.04 2.25 -12.17
N GLY A 109 -24.51 2.09 -13.41
CA GLY A 109 -25.94 2.17 -13.71
C GLY A 109 -26.34 2.49 -15.16
N ASP A 110 -25.41 2.90 -16.02
CA ASP A 110 -25.75 3.18 -17.42
C ASP A 110 -25.69 1.89 -18.27
N GLN A 111 -26.82 1.57 -18.91
CA GLN A 111 -26.87 0.55 -19.94
C GLN A 111 -26.16 1.08 -21.18
N SER A 112 -25.20 0.33 -21.72
CA SER A 112 -24.48 0.63 -22.96
C SER A 112 -23.84 2.03 -22.98
N TYR A 113 -22.63 2.13 -22.45
CA TYR A 113 -21.73 3.22 -22.83
C TYR A 113 -21.35 3.05 -24.31
N GLU A 114 -22.14 3.64 -25.22
CA GLU A 114 -21.65 3.94 -26.57
C GLU A 114 -20.71 5.14 -26.48
N VAL A 115 -19.40 4.87 -26.48
CA VAL A 115 -18.40 5.90 -26.70
C VAL A 115 -18.62 6.45 -28.12
N ASN A 116 -19.25 7.61 -28.24
CA ASN A 116 -19.25 8.38 -29.48
C ASN A 116 -17.82 8.85 -29.76
N LYS A 117 -17.12 8.14 -30.65
CA LYS A 117 -15.74 8.46 -31.08
C LYS A 117 -15.57 9.91 -31.58
N ALA A 118 -16.66 10.57 -31.99
CA ALA A 118 -16.64 11.95 -32.48
C ALA A 118 -16.57 13.02 -31.37
N THR A 119 -16.85 12.66 -30.10
CA THR A 119 -16.76 13.58 -28.94
C THR A 119 -15.65 13.19 -27.95
N SER A 120 -15.01 12.04 -28.15
CA SER A 120 -13.85 11.59 -27.35
C SER A 120 -12.52 12.12 -27.87
N GLU A 121 -12.48 12.72 -29.07
CA GLU A 121 -11.35 13.54 -29.50
C GLU A 121 -11.57 14.98 -29.05
N GLY A 122 -10.62 15.46 -28.24
CA GLY A 122 -10.73 16.71 -27.50
C GLY A 122 -11.13 17.91 -28.34
N THR A 123 -12.24 18.53 -27.98
CA THR A 123 -12.48 19.94 -28.27
C THR A 123 -11.96 20.78 -27.11
N GLY A 124 -10.80 21.40 -27.32
CA GLY A 124 -10.46 22.67 -26.71
C GLY A 124 -9.75 22.62 -25.35
N GLY A 125 -8.41 22.58 -25.42
CA GLY A 125 -7.50 23.31 -24.53
C GLY A 125 -7.85 23.41 -23.04
N SER A 126 -7.50 22.39 -22.27
CA SER A 126 -7.02 22.60 -20.90
C SER A 126 -5.96 21.56 -20.57
N LYS A 127 -4.75 22.04 -20.34
CA LYS A 127 -3.56 21.27 -19.93
C LYS A 127 -3.44 21.17 -18.39
N LEU A 128 -4.53 21.28 -17.63
CA LEU A 128 -4.48 21.33 -16.16
C LEU A 128 -5.46 20.33 -15.54
N GLY A 129 -4.93 19.33 -14.84
CA GLY A 129 -5.70 18.44 -13.96
C GLY A 129 -5.12 17.02 -13.87
N PHE A 130 -4.25 16.77 -12.89
CA PHE A 130 -3.78 15.40 -12.56
C PHE A 130 -4.89 14.46 -12.07
N PHE A 131 -5.99 14.97 -11.50
CA PHE A 131 -7.19 14.15 -11.24
C PHE A 131 -8.08 14.10 -12.47
N LYS A 132 -8.04 12.96 -13.16
CA LYS A 132 -8.98 12.65 -14.24
C LYS A 132 -10.42 12.62 -13.68
N SER A 133 -11.37 13.17 -14.42
CA SER A 133 -12.80 12.90 -14.15
C SER A 133 -13.05 11.40 -14.18
N SER A 134 -14.05 10.90 -13.44
CA SER A 134 -14.29 9.46 -13.33
C SER A 134 -14.50 8.79 -14.69
N MET A 135 -15.13 9.48 -15.66
CA MET A 135 -15.27 8.97 -17.04
C MET A 135 -13.93 8.91 -17.77
N SER A 136 -13.17 10.01 -17.79
CA SER A 136 -11.86 10.05 -18.44
C SER A 136 -10.86 9.07 -17.83
N TYR A 137 -10.97 8.80 -16.52
CA TYR A 137 -10.18 7.78 -15.84
C TYR A 137 -10.50 6.41 -16.40
N ILE A 138 -11.77 6.01 -16.41
CA ILE A 138 -12.24 4.72 -16.93
C ILE A 138 -11.90 4.56 -18.41
N THR A 139 -12.14 5.57 -19.25
CA THR A 139 -11.77 5.52 -20.68
C THR A 139 -10.26 5.40 -20.86
N SER A 140 -9.45 6.14 -20.08
CA SER A 140 -8.00 6.02 -20.16
C SER A 140 -7.50 4.65 -19.72
N LEU A 141 -8.06 4.08 -18.63
CA LEU A 141 -7.76 2.73 -18.20
C LEU A 141 -8.22 1.69 -19.21
N GLY A 142 -9.40 1.88 -19.82
CA GLY A 142 -9.89 1.02 -20.89
C GLY A 142 -8.93 0.99 -22.08
N GLY A 143 -8.35 2.13 -22.43
CA GLY A 143 -7.29 2.23 -23.43
C GLY A 143 -6.00 1.53 -23.02
N SER A 144 -5.44 1.85 -21.84
CA SER A 144 -4.18 1.32 -21.32
C SER A 144 -4.23 -0.18 -21.07
N LEU A 145 -5.32 -0.65 -20.47
CA LEU A 145 -5.54 -2.07 -20.26
C LEU A 145 -6.08 -2.74 -21.51
N HIS A 146 -6.39 -2.06 -22.63
CA HIS A 146 -7.03 -2.67 -23.81
C HIS A 146 -8.34 -3.44 -23.50
N LEU A 147 -9.16 -2.92 -22.58
CA LEU A 147 -10.50 -3.44 -22.29
C LEU A 147 -11.42 -3.22 -23.52
N ASN A 148 -11.27 -4.05 -24.56
CA ASN A 148 -12.01 -3.99 -25.82
C ASN A 148 -13.51 -4.31 -25.66
N PHE A 149 -13.91 -4.74 -24.46
CA PHE A 149 -15.28 -5.00 -24.07
C PHE A 149 -15.69 -3.95 -23.04
N HIS A 150 -16.88 -3.37 -23.23
CA HIS A 150 -17.59 -2.40 -22.41
C HIS A 150 -16.80 -1.84 -21.20
N GLU A 151 -16.61 -0.52 -21.13
CA GLU A 151 -15.91 0.23 -20.06
C GLU A 151 -16.36 -0.14 -18.62
N SER A 152 -17.45 -0.89 -18.45
CA SER A 152 -17.81 -1.63 -17.22
C SER A 152 -16.79 -2.67 -16.74
N GLY A 153 -15.82 -3.10 -17.54
CA GLY A 153 -14.82 -4.11 -17.16
C GLY A 153 -14.07 -3.75 -15.87
N PHE A 154 -13.66 -2.47 -15.73
CA PHE A 154 -13.04 -1.97 -14.49
C PHE A 154 -13.99 -2.10 -13.28
N VAL A 155 -15.25 -1.67 -13.43
CA VAL A 155 -16.25 -1.76 -12.34
C VAL A 155 -16.46 -3.21 -11.91
N GLN A 156 -16.47 -4.14 -12.85
CA GLN A 156 -16.61 -5.57 -12.55
C GLN A 156 -15.37 -6.17 -11.87
N MET A 157 -14.17 -5.63 -12.12
CA MET A 157 -12.97 -6.00 -11.33
C MET A 157 -13.08 -5.54 -9.86
N VAL A 158 -13.90 -4.52 -9.57
CA VAL A 158 -14.16 -4.01 -8.20
C VAL A 158 -15.39 -4.69 -7.56
N LEU A 159 -16.45 -4.95 -8.32
CA LEU A 159 -17.78 -5.36 -7.82
C LEU A 159 -18.33 -6.66 -8.42
N MET A 160 -17.51 -7.47 -9.10
CA MET A 160 -17.85 -8.75 -9.75
C MET A 160 -18.97 -8.66 -10.80
N ASP A 161 -20.21 -8.41 -10.40
CA ASP A 161 -21.33 -8.00 -11.24
C ASP A 161 -22.25 -7.07 -10.43
N SER A 162 -22.23 -5.79 -10.77
CA SER A 162 -22.96 -4.76 -10.01
C SER A 162 -24.48 -4.77 -10.21
N ASN A 163 -24.99 -5.52 -11.19
CA ASN A 163 -26.41 -5.47 -11.58
C ASN A 163 -27.11 -6.81 -11.34
N ASP A 164 -26.45 -7.91 -11.71
CA ASP A 164 -27.11 -9.20 -11.96
C ASP A 164 -26.39 -10.39 -11.27
N PHE A 165 -25.65 -10.15 -10.18
CA PHE A 165 -25.07 -11.23 -9.38
C PHE A 165 -26.15 -12.02 -8.63
N ASP A 166 -26.75 -13.01 -9.31
CA ASP A 166 -27.84 -13.84 -8.79
C ASP A 166 -27.87 -15.26 -9.41
N ARG A 167 -28.82 -16.09 -8.96
CA ARG A 167 -29.02 -17.47 -9.46
C ARG A 167 -29.73 -17.56 -10.81
N GLN A 168 -30.29 -16.47 -11.32
CA GLN A 168 -30.89 -16.43 -12.65
C GLN A 168 -29.83 -16.28 -13.75
N HIS A 169 -28.69 -15.70 -13.39
CA HIS A 169 -27.57 -15.45 -14.28
C HIS A 169 -26.37 -16.36 -14.00
N TYR A 170 -26.22 -16.88 -12.77
CA TYR A 170 -25.06 -17.67 -12.36
C TYR A 170 -25.42 -19.04 -11.76
N VAL A 171 -24.55 -20.01 -12.05
CA VAL A 171 -24.47 -21.30 -11.36
C VAL A 171 -23.26 -21.29 -10.42
N PHE A 172 -23.43 -21.89 -9.25
CA PHE A 172 -22.43 -21.97 -8.21
C PHE A 172 -22.03 -23.43 -7.97
N GLY A 173 -20.73 -23.72 -7.94
CA GLY A 173 -20.16 -25.02 -7.62
C GLY A 173 -19.29 -24.94 -6.37
N TYR A 174 -19.60 -25.69 -5.32
CA TYR A 174 -18.75 -25.71 -4.12
C TYR A 174 -17.42 -26.41 -4.39
N VAL A 175 -16.33 -25.77 -3.97
CA VAL A 175 -14.97 -26.29 -4.14
C VAL A 175 -14.43 -26.84 -2.83
N ARG A 176 -14.32 -25.98 -1.81
CA ARG A 176 -13.73 -26.31 -0.50
C ARG A 176 -14.05 -25.24 0.54
N ASN A 177 -13.69 -25.50 1.78
CA ASN A 177 -13.51 -24.46 2.79
C ASN A 177 -12.05 -23.99 2.77
N ASP A 178 -11.81 -22.74 3.13
CA ASP A 178 -10.50 -22.11 3.10
C ASP A 178 -10.39 -21.04 4.20
N PHE A 179 -9.17 -20.64 4.55
CA PHE A 179 -8.93 -19.54 5.50
C PHE A 179 -8.12 -18.44 4.83
N LEU A 180 -8.69 -17.24 4.77
CA LEU A 180 -7.95 -16.05 4.34
C LEU A 180 -7.55 -15.29 5.61
N GLY A 181 -6.32 -15.52 6.08
CA GLY A 181 -5.86 -15.06 7.39
C GLY A 181 -6.72 -15.63 8.52
N ASN A 182 -7.38 -14.76 9.27
CA ASN A 182 -8.26 -15.12 10.39
C ASN A 182 -9.74 -15.23 9.98
N THR A 183 -10.03 -15.19 8.69
CA THR A 183 -11.41 -15.21 8.16
C THR A 183 -11.71 -16.57 7.53
N PRO A 184 -12.57 -17.40 8.15
CA PRO A 184 -13.01 -18.65 7.55
C PRO A 184 -13.92 -18.39 6.35
N THR A 185 -13.71 -19.12 5.26
CA THR A 185 -14.45 -18.94 4.00
C THR A 185 -14.90 -20.28 3.41
N ALA A 186 -15.99 -20.23 2.64
CA ALA A 186 -16.38 -21.28 1.71
C ALA A 186 -16.12 -20.80 0.28
N VAL A 187 -15.53 -21.67 -0.53
CA VAL A 187 -15.05 -21.35 -1.88
C VAL A 187 -16.01 -21.94 -2.90
N PHE A 188 -16.44 -21.11 -3.85
CA PHE A 188 -17.35 -21.50 -4.91
C PHE A 188 -16.80 -21.08 -6.28
N ASP A 189 -16.89 -21.97 -7.26
CA ASP A 189 -16.79 -21.61 -8.66
C ASP A 189 -18.12 -20.98 -9.10
N VAL A 190 -18.04 -19.90 -9.89
CA VAL A 190 -19.16 -19.12 -10.39
C VAL A 190 -19.09 -19.12 -11.91
N THR A 191 -20.15 -19.57 -12.56
CA THR A 191 -20.21 -19.67 -14.03
C THR A 191 -21.51 -19.05 -14.53
N PRO A 192 -21.46 -18.16 -15.53
CA PRO A 192 -22.67 -17.60 -16.11
C PRO A 192 -23.46 -18.68 -16.85
N ILE A 193 -24.79 -18.63 -16.77
CA ILE A 193 -25.68 -19.59 -17.43
C ILE A 193 -25.66 -19.34 -18.95
N SER A 194 -25.25 -20.36 -19.71
CA SER A 194 -25.19 -20.34 -21.19
C SER A 194 -26.52 -19.97 -21.83
N GLY A 195 -26.48 -19.17 -22.92
CA GLY A 195 -27.65 -18.88 -23.78
C GLY A 195 -28.38 -17.56 -23.50
N LYS A 196 -27.97 -16.78 -22.49
CA LYS A 196 -28.50 -15.43 -22.21
C LYS A 196 -27.34 -14.46 -22.00
N ARG A 197 -26.96 -13.65 -23.02
CA ARG A 197 -26.02 -12.51 -22.89
C ARG A 197 -24.89 -12.76 -21.86
N ALA A 198 -24.21 -13.91 -21.98
CA ALA A 198 -23.20 -14.33 -21.01
C ALA A 198 -21.88 -13.58 -21.22
N THR A 199 -21.68 -13.01 -22.41
CA THR A 199 -20.51 -12.19 -22.73
C THR A 199 -20.38 -11.01 -21.78
N GLY A 200 -19.19 -10.81 -21.20
CA GLY A 200 -18.91 -9.74 -20.25
C GLY A 200 -19.40 -9.99 -18.82
N ARG A 201 -19.85 -11.21 -18.49
CA ARG A 201 -20.20 -11.60 -17.10
C ARG A 201 -19.01 -12.26 -16.41
N PHE A 202 -18.89 -12.06 -15.10
CA PHE A 202 -17.85 -12.73 -14.30
C PHE A 202 -17.87 -14.26 -14.46
N PHE A 203 -16.70 -14.85 -14.59
CA PHE A 203 -16.47 -16.28 -14.58
C PHE A 203 -15.22 -16.56 -13.77
N GLY A 204 -15.33 -17.37 -12.72
CA GLY A 204 -14.19 -17.60 -11.84
C GLY A 204 -14.57 -18.20 -10.51
N ARG A 205 -13.86 -17.79 -9.46
CA ARG A 205 -13.97 -18.33 -8.11
C ARG A 205 -14.16 -17.21 -7.10
N ILE A 206 -15.03 -17.46 -6.13
CA ILE A 206 -15.32 -16.56 -5.02
C ILE A 206 -15.01 -17.23 -3.68
N TRP A 207 -14.55 -16.42 -2.73
CA TRP A 207 -14.41 -16.78 -1.32
C TRP A 207 -15.47 -16.02 -0.54
N VAL A 208 -16.41 -16.76 0.05
CA VAL A 208 -17.50 -16.22 0.84
C VAL A 208 -17.19 -16.45 2.31
N GLU A 209 -17.08 -15.40 3.12
CA GLU A 209 -16.88 -15.57 4.56
C GLU A 209 -18.11 -16.24 5.21
N THR A 210 -17.87 -17.15 6.15
CA THR A 210 -18.90 -18.08 6.62
C THR A 210 -19.83 -17.53 7.69
N ARG A 211 -19.55 -16.34 8.26
CA ARG A 211 -20.34 -15.72 9.32
C ARG A 211 -21.57 -15.04 8.73
N ASP A 212 -21.36 -14.05 7.86
CA ASP A 212 -22.42 -13.16 7.36
C ASP A 212 -22.64 -13.28 5.85
N GLY A 213 -21.82 -14.09 5.17
CA GLY A 213 -21.94 -14.40 3.75
C GLY A 213 -21.34 -13.36 2.83
N ASN A 214 -20.43 -12.49 3.27
CA ASN A 214 -19.80 -11.51 2.38
C ASN A 214 -18.80 -12.20 1.42
N VAL A 215 -18.82 -11.82 0.15
CA VAL A 215 -17.73 -12.17 -0.78
C VAL A 215 -16.53 -11.31 -0.41
N VAL A 216 -15.41 -11.92 -0.01
CA VAL A 216 -14.22 -11.21 0.49
C VAL A 216 -13.03 -11.24 -0.48
N ARG A 217 -13.04 -12.21 -1.40
CA ARG A 217 -12.11 -12.32 -2.51
C ARG A 217 -12.82 -12.93 -3.70
N PHE A 218 -12.52 -12.48 -4.91
CA PHE A 218 -12.94 -13.14 -6.13
C PHE A 218 -11.85 -13.05 -7.19
N ASN A 219 -11.58 -14.17 -7.85
CA ASN A 219 -10.55 -14.28 -8.88
C ASN A 219 -11.16 -14.91 -10.13
N GLY A 220 -10.80 -14.41 -11.30
CA GLY A 220 -11.40 -14.91 -12.53
C GLY A 220 -11.18 -13.99 -13.70
N ASN A 221 -12.12 -14.10 -14.64
CA ASN A 221 -12.11 -13.39 -15.88
C ASN A 221 -13.58 -13.10 -16.31
N PHE A 222 -13.78 -12.52 -17.49
CA PHE A 222 -15.09 -12.34 -18.08
C PHE A 222 -15.39 -13.43 -19.12
N ALA A 223 -16.64 -13.89 -19.17
CA ALA A 223 -17.07 -14.85 -20.18
C ALA A 223 -17.19 -14.19 -21.56
N GLY A 224 -16.90 -14.93 -22.63
CA GLY A 224 -17.10 -14.50 -24.02
C GLY A 224 -16.75 -15.62 -25.00
N SER A 225 -16.53 -15.28 -26.26
CA SER A 225 -16.12 -16.23 -27.31
C SER A 225 -14.66 -16.70 -27.14
N GLU A 226 -14.24 -17.77 -27.83
CA GLU A 226 -12.84 -18.22 -27.85
C GLU A 226 -11.85 -17.12 -28.30
N LYS A 227 -12.32 -16.19 -29.14
CA LYS A 227 -11.55 -15.01 -29.53
C LYS A 227 -11.46 -14.00 -28.37
N ASP A 228 -12.56 -13.82 -27.64
CA ASP A 228 -12.64 -12.89 -26.50
C ASP A 228 -11.84 -13.39 -25.29
N TYR A 229 -11.74 -14.71 -25.08
CA TYR A 229 -10.89 -15.30 -24.02
C TYR A 229 -9.38 -15.02 -24.22
N SER A 230 -8.94 -14.66 -25.43
CA SER A 230 -7.57 -14.19 -25.69
C SER A 230 -7.38 -12.69 -25.44
N GLU A 231 -8.46 -11.97 -25.11
CA GLU A 231 -8.49 -10.53 -24.88
C GLU A 231 -8.92 -10.14 -23.45
N PHE A 232 -9.57 -11.04 -22.68
CA PHE A 232 -9.98 -10.74 -21.33
C PHE A 232 -8.89 -11.04 -20.28
N TYR A 233 -8.69 -10.12 -19.33
CA TYR A 233 -7.67 -10.22 -18.31
C TYR A 233 -8.07 -11.06 -17.11
N HIS A 234 -7.09 -11.80 -16.57
CA HIS A 234 -7.26 -12.46 -15.29
C HIS A 234 -7.04 -11.44 -14.17
N PHE A 235 -7.97 -11.38 -13.24
CA PHE A 235 -7.88 -10.50 -12.09
C PHE A 235 -8.17 -11.24 -10.78
N ASP A 236 -7.65 -10.69 -9.69
CA ASP A 236 -7.84 -11.15 -8.32
C ASP A 236 -8.17 -9.95 -7.43
N SER A 237 -9.41 -9.89 -6.95
CA SER A 237 -9.96 -8.75 -6.24
C SER A 237 -10.20 -9.07 -4.76
N TRP A 238 -9.87 -8.13 -3.89
CA TRP A 238 -9.86 -8.29 -2.45
C TRP A 238 -10.67 -7.20 -1.74
N ARG A 239 -11.34 -7.62 -0.65
CA ARG A 239 -12.09 -6.74 0.24
C ARG A 239 -11.60 -6.88 1.67
N THR A 240 -11.55 -5.76 2.39
CA THR A 240 -11.24 -5.76 3.84
C THR A 240 -12.48 -5.42 4.66
N ASN A 241 -12.56 -5.97 5.87
CA ASN A 241 -13.63 -5.64 6.80
C ASN A 241 -13.29 -4.35 7.55
N VAL A 242 -14.03 -3.28 7.25
CA VAL A 242 -13.69 -1.93 7.71
C VAL A 242 -14.63 -1.38 8.79
N GLN A 243 -15.80 -1.99 8.93
CA GLN A 243 -16.75 -1.74 10.00
C GLN A 243 -17.47 -3.06 10.35
N PRO A 244 -18.25 -3.11 11.45
CA PRO A 244 -19.12 -4.26 11.69
C PRO A 244 -19.99 -4.51 10.46
N ASP A 245 -19.95 -5.75 9.96
CA ASP A 245 -20.70 -6.24 8.80
C ASP A 245 -20.47 -5.51 7.46
N LEU A 246 -19.43 -4.68 7.35
CA LEU A 246 -19.10 -3.95 6.12
C LEU A 246 -17.75 -4.39 5.54
N TRP A 247 -17.79 -5.00 4.36
CA TRP A 247 -16.63 -5.37 3.57
C TRP A 247 -16.59 -4.50 2.32
N LEU A 248 -15.50 -3.76 2.11
CA LEU A 248 -15.35 -2.87 0.96
C LEU A 248 -14.19 -3.30 0.06
N PRO A 249 -14.29 -3.08 -1.26
CA PRO A 249 -13.18 -3.24 -2.20
C PRO A 249 -11.98 -2.39 -1.79
N THR A 250 -10.82 -3.03 -1.71
CA THR A 250 -9.57 -2.41 -1.25
C THR A 250 -8.52 -2.43 -2.34
N SER A 251 -8.41 -3.54 -3.07
CA SER A 251 -7.43 -3.69 -4.13
C SER A 251 -7.83 -4.81 -5.09
N PHE A 252 -7.40 -4.70 -6.34
CA PHE A 252 -7.36 -5.84 -7.25
C PHE A 252 -6.02 -5.89 -8.00
N TYR A 253 -5.58 -7.10 -8.31
CA TYR A 253 -4.42 -7.40 -9.15
C TYR A 253 -4.90 -7.90 -10.51
N VAL A 254 -4.18 -7.54 -11.57
CA VAL A 254 -4.42 -8.01 -12.94
C VAL A 254 -3.13 -8.56 -13.50
N GLU A 255 -3.20 -9.70 -14.17
CA GLU A 255 -2.08 -10.28 -14.90
C GLU A 255 -2.54 -10.86 -16.22
N GLU A 256 -1.74 -10.62 -17.26
CA GLU A 256 -1.98 -11.21 -18.57
C GLU A 256 -0.71 -11.80 -19.16
N SER A 257 -0.80 -13.07 -19.60
CA SER A 257 0.29 -13.73 -20.32
C SER A 257 0.38 -13.20 -21.74
N ASP A 258 1.59 -13.04 -22.30
CA ASP A 258 1.71 -12.76 -23.73
C ASP A 258 1.49 -14.05 -24.53
N PRO A 259 0.39 -14.19 -25.30
CA PRO A 259 0.10 -15.39 -26.08
C PRO A 259 1.14 -15.64 -27.18
N LYS A 260 1.93 -14.63 -27.55
CA LYS A 260 3.02 -14.75 -28.52
C LYS A 260 4.36 -15.10 -27.87
N SER A 261 4.45 -15.07 -26.54
CA SER A 261 5.69 -15.32 -25.83
C SER A 261 6.02 -16.82 -25.78
N VAL A 262 7.17 -17.18 -26.35
CA VAL A 262 7.74 -18.53 -26.25
C VAL A 262 8.35 -18.80 -24.88
N SER A 263 8.60 -17.76 -24.08
CA SER A 263 9.18 -17.82 -22.73
C SER A 263 8.15 -17.69 -21.61
N ARG A 264 6.84 -17.71 -21.93
CA ARG A 264 5.74 -17.51 -20.97
C ARG A 264 5.86 -16.18 -20.21
N THR A 265 6.40 -15.17 -20.87
CA THR A 265 6.48 -13.81 -20.33
C THR A 265 5.09 -13.22 -20.26
N LEU A 266 4.84 -12.41 -19.24
CA LEU A 266 3.62 -11.63 -19.14
C LEU A 266 3.63 -10.52 -20.20
N LYS A 267 2.44 -10.14 -20.66
CA LYS A 267 2.24 -8.92 -21.43
C LYS A 267 2.29 -7.72 -20.49
N PHE A 268 1.52 -7.79 -19.41
CA PHE A 268 1.52 -6.76 -18.38
C PHE A 268 1.07 -7.30 -17.02
N LYS A 269 1.37 -6.54 -15.98
CA LYS A 269 0.82 -6.65 -14.62
C LYS A 269 0.17 -5.32 -14.26
N ALA A 270 -0.89 -5.34 -13.47
CA ALA A 270 -1.45 -4.12 -12.91
C ALA A 270 -1.93 -4.33 -11.47
N ILE A 271 -1.88 -3.27 -10.68
CA ILE A 271 -2.46 -3.23 -9.35
C ILE A 271 -3.34 -2.00 -9.23
N ASN A 272 -4.49 -2.18 -8.60
CA ASN A 272 -5.41 -1.13 -8.25
C ASN A 272 -5.54 -1.04 -6.74
N HIS A 273 -5.59 0.17 -6.20
CA HIS A 273 -5.91 0.46 -4.81
C HIS A 273 -7.07 1.43 -4.72
N ILE A 274 -7.92 1.23 -3.71
CA ILE A 274 -9.09 2.05 -3.45
C ILE A 274 -9.07 2.45 -1.98
N TRP A 275 -9.20 3.74 -1.68
CA TRP A 275 -9.29 4.28 -0.32
C TRP A 275 -10.11 5.57 -0.31
N GLY A 276 -10.31 6.22 0.83
CA GLY A 276 -11.09 7.46 0.87
C GLY A 276 -12.58 7.22 0.77
N TYR A 277 -13.09 6.05 1.15
CA TYR A 277 -14.54 5.84 1.22
C TYR A 277 -15.20 6.80 2.21
N VAL A 278 -14.48 7.28 3.23
CA VAL A 278 -14.95 8.29 4.18
C VAL A 278 -13.83 9.28 4.51
N LEU A 279 -13.40 10.04 3.49
CA LEU A 279 -12.46 11.15 3.68
C LEU A 279 -13.03 12.17 4.68
N LYS A 280 -12.55 12.13 5.92
CA LYS A 280 -12.89 13.07 7.00
C LYS A 280 -11.60 13.55 7.64
N VAL A 281 -11.42 14.88 7.73
CA VAL A 281 -10.29 15.47 8.46
C VAL A 281 -10.29 14.93 9.90
N PRO A 282 -9.17 14.39 10.43
CA PRO A 282 -9.11 13.96 11.81
C PRO A 282 -9.31 15.20 12.67
N ALA A 283 -10.15 15.11 13.70
CA ALA A 283 -10.28 16.18 14.68
C ALA A 283 -8.89 16.46 15.26
N LYS A 284 -8.47 17.73 15.27
CA LYS A 284 -7.26 18.12 16.02
C LYS A 284 -7.54 17.79 17.49
N GLU A 285 -6.55 17.32 18.25
CA GLU A 285 -6.79 16.95 19.66
C GLU A 285 -7.45 18.07 20.49
N THR A 286 -7.27 19.33 20.08
CA THR A 286 -7.91 20.52 20.64
C THR A 286 -9.40 20.70 20.31
N GLU A 287 -9.96 20.05 19.29
CA GLU A 287 -11.40 20.13 18.98
C GLU A 287 -12.25 19.23 19.88
N ASN A 288 -11.63 18.21 20.50
CA ASN A 288 -12.29 17.35 21.50
C ASN A 288 -12.14 17.87 22.93
N THR A 289 -11.31 18.89 23.17
CA THR A 289 -11.40 19.67 24.41
C THR A 289 -12.54 20.67 24.28
N SER A 290 -13.70 20.32 24.82
CA SER A 290 -14.73 21.33 25.11
C SER A 290 -14.08 22.47 25.88
N LEU A 291 -14.31 23.72 25.47
CA LEU A 291 -13.94 24.89 26.28
C LEU A 291 -14.64 24.89 27.65
N ASP A 292 -15.66 24.04 27.83
CA ASP A 292 -16.32 23.75 29.10
C ASP A 292 -15.59 22.66 29.90
N VAL A 293 -14.26 22.73 30.05
CA VAL A 293 -13.60 21.99 31.13
C VAL A 293 -13.93 22.72 32.44
N VAL A 294 -14.82 22.14 33.25
CA VAL A 294 -15.10 22.63 34.62
C VAL A 294 -13.79 22.61 35.40
N GLY A 295 -13.20 23.79 35.65
CA GLY A 295 -11.91 23.95 36.33
C GLY A 295 -10.73 24.40 35.45
N ALA A 296 -10.95 24.69 34.16
CA ALA A 296 -9.92 25.36 33.35
C ALA A 296 -9.62 26.75 33.92
N THR A 297 -8.37 26.96 34.31
CA THR A 297 -7.88 28.29 34.71
C THR A 297 -7.44 29.01 33.45
N ASP A 298 -8.09 30.12 33.12
CA ASP A 298 -7.68 31.00 32.04
C ASP A 298 -6.33 31.65 32.37
N VAL A 299 -5.27 31.17 31.71
CA VAL A 299 -3.91 31.71 31.79
C VAL A 299 -3.57 32.59 30.58
N SER A 300 -4.56 33.05 29.81
CA SER A 300 -4.32 33.93 28.65
C SER A 300 -3.62 35.24 29.04
N ASN A 301 -3.82 35.71 30.27
CA ASN A 301 -3.11 36.87 30.83
C ASN A 301 -1.61 36.61 31.08
N ASP A 302 -1.17 35.35 31.15
CA ASP A 302 0.24 34.96 31.28
C ASP A 302 0.92 34.76 29.91
N ALA A 303 0.15 34.78 28.81
CA ALA A 303 0.69 34.66 27.47
C ALA A 303 1.41 35.96 27.07
N GLN A 304 2.71 35.85 26.80
CA GLN A 304 3.48 36.96 26.26
C GLN A 304 3.21 37.14 24.76
N ASP A 305 3.20 38.39 24.31
CA ASP A 305 3.16 38.72 22.88
C ASP A 305 4.31 38.01 22.15
N VAL A 306 3.99 37.41 21.00
CA VAL A 306 5.01 36.77 20.16
C VAL A 306 5.87 37.85 19.49
N GLY A 307 7.19 37.80 19.73
CA GLY A 307 8.12 38.69 19.05
C GLY A 307 8.09 38.49 17.52
N PRO A 308 8.61 39.44 16.71
CA PRO A 308 8.51 39.38 15.24
C PRO A 308 8.99 38.08 14.60
N LEU A 309 10.10 37.50 15.10
CA LEU A 309 10.60 36.20 14.64
C LEU A 309 9.67 35.04 15.05
N GLY A 310 9.09 35.11 16.24
CA GLY A 310 8.08 34.15 16.71
C GLY A 310 6.83 34.18 15.84
N ALA A 311 6.33 35.39 15.53
CA ALA A 311 5.19 35.58 14.63
C ALA A 311 5.48 35.02 13.22
N GLN A 312 6.68 35.27 12.66
CA GLN A 312 7.06 34.72 11.36
C GLN A 312 7.09 33.19 11.37
N ARG A 313 7.61 32.57 12.44
CA ARG A 313 7.63 31.10 12.58
C ARG A 313 6.22 30.52 12.73
N ALA A 314 5.36 31.15 13.53
CA ALA A 314 3.96 30.77 13.65
C ALA A 314 3.22 30.89 12.31
N TRP A 315 3.54 31.90 11.51
CA TRP A 315 2.96 32.08 10.17
C TRP A 315 3.37 30.98 9.19
N VAL A 316 4.65 30.57 9.20
CA VAL A 316 5.14 29.42 8.42
C VAL A 316 4.46 28.13 8.89
N GLN A 317 4.31 27.95 10.20
CA GLN A 317 3.59 26.80 10.76
C GLN A 317 2.15 26.74 10.29
N GLN A 318 1.46 27.88 10.26
CA GLN A 318 0.09 27.93 9.78
C GLN A 318 -0.02 27.54 8.29
N ALA A 319 0.93 27.99 7.45
CA ALA A 319 0.98 27.54 6.06
C ALA A 319 1.19 26.02 5.95
N GLU A 320 2.13 25.49 6.74
CA GLU A 320 2.42 24.05 6.81
C GLU A 320 1.19 23.23 7.23
N ASP A 321 0.56 23.59 8.34
CA ASP A 321 -0.63 22.89 8.86
C ASP A 321 -1.77 22.93 7.85
N ASN A 322 -2.01 24.09 7.23
CA ASN A 322 -3.04 24.25 6.22
C ASN A 322 -2.82 23.36 4.99
N ILE A 323 -1.57 23.20 4.52
CA ILE A 323 -1.24 22.31 3.40
C ILE A 323 -1.45 20.86 3.81
N VAL A 324 -0.91 20.44 4.96
CA VAL A 324 -1.04 19.06 5.44
C VAL A 324 -2.51 18.68 5.59
N ASP A 325 -3.32 19.56 6.22
CA ASP A 325 -4.76 19.38 6.35
C ASP A 325 -5.43 19.28 4.97
N ARG A 326 -4.99 20.08 4.00
CA ARG A 326 -5.55 20.09 2.65
C ARG A 326 -5.21 18.83 1.84
N LEU A 327 -3.97 18.34 1.93
CA LEU A 327 -3.55 17.09 1.29
C LEU A 327 -4.27 15.89 1.90
N PHE A 328 -4.47 15.90 3.22
CA PHE A 328 -5.29 14.91 3.90
C PHE A 328 -6.75 14.96 3.42
N GLN A 329 -7.39 16.14 3.37
CA GLN A 329 -8.76 16.32 2.83
C GLN A 329 -8.91 15.82 1.39
N ALA A 330 -7.83 15.85 0.62
CA ALA A 330 -7.79 15.37 -0.75
C ALA A 330 -7.68 13.84 -0.85
N GLY A 331 -7.43 13.16 0.26
CA GLY A 331 -7.12 11.73 0.30
C GLY A 331 -5.73 11.40 -0.22
N LEU A 332 -4.79 12.33 -0.13
CA LEU A 332 -3.42 12.11 -0.58
C LEU A 332 -2.47 11.75 0.56
N LEU A 333 -2.74 12.20 1.78
CA LEU A 333 -2.00 11.81 2.97
C LEU A 333 -2.77 10.78 3.79
N ASP A 334 -2.02 9.87 4.41
CA ASP A 334 -2.56 8.94 5.41
C ASP A 334 -3.14 9.69 6.61
N ALA A 335 -4.03 9.09 7.40
CA ALA A 335 -4.32 9.61 8.74
C ALA A 335 -3.14 9.27 9.67
N PRO A 336 -2.91 10.04 10.76
CA PRO A 336 -1.80 9.80 11.67
C PRO A 336 -1.67 8.33 12.08
N SER A 337 -0.46 7.79 11.99
CA SER A 337 -0.18 6.37 12.19
C SER A 337 0.98 6.13 13.16
N GLU A 338 1.09 4.92 13.71
CA GLU A 338 2.24 4.53 14.53
C GLU A 338 3.55 4.54 13.72
N PHE A 339 3.46 4.29 12.41
CA PHE A 339 4.61 4.32 11.53
C PHE A 339 5.20 5.74 11.40
N ASP A 340 4.36 6.78 11.44
CA ASP A 340 4.83 8.17 11.50
C ASP A 340 5.77 8.39 12.68
N LYS A 341 5.45 7.81 13.85
CA LYS A 341 6.30 7.91 15.06
C LYS A 341 7.65 7.25 14.89
N THR A 342 7.70 6.16 14.13
CA THR A 342 8.96 5.50 13.77
C THR A 342 9.82 6.41 12.89
N LEU A 343 9.22 7.03 11.87
CA LEU A 343 9.93 7.98 10.99
C LEU A 343 10.37 9.25 11.75
N GLU A 344 9.53 9.79 12.63
CA GLU A 344 9.84 10.95 13.48
C GLU A 344 11.02 10.64 14.43
N ALA A 345 11.06 9.44 15.02
CA ALA A 345 12.16 9.01 15.88
C ALA A 345 13.48 8.88 15.09
N LEU A 346 13.45 8.30 13.89
CA LEU A 346 14.62 8.23 13.01
C LEU A 346 15.11 9.63 12.62
N ALA A 347 14.19 10.53 12.25
CA ALA A 347 14.53 11.92 11.92
C ALA A 347 15.15 12.66 13.13
N GLY A 348 14.59 12.47 14.32
CA GLY A 348 15.14 12.99 15.58
C GLY A 348 16.55 12.48 15.86
N ASN A 349 16.80 11.19 15.64
CA ASN A 349 18.13 10.60 15.78
C ASN A 349 19.15 11.22 14.81
N ILE A 350 18.78 11.45 13.54
CA ILE A 350 19.65 12.11 12.56
C ILE A 350 20.05 13.51 13.05
N LEU A 351 19.11 14.30 13.55
CA LEU A 351 19.38 15.63 14.11
C LEU A 351 20.30 15.54 15.33
N ALA A 352 20.02 14.61 16.26
CA ALA A 352 20.78 14.43 17.49
C ALA A 352 22.24 14.05 17.20
N TYR A 353 22.49 13.07 16.34
CA TYR A 353 23.86 12.64 15.98
C TYR A 353 24.66 13.75 15.28
N ASN A 354 23.98 14.70 14.65
CA ASN A 354 24.59 15.87 14.00
C ASN A 354 24.63 17.12 14.90
N ASN A 355 24.20 17.03 16.16
CA ASN A 355 24.11 18.16 17.10
C ASN A 355 23.26 19.34 16.58
N ILE A 356 22.19 19.03 15.84
CA ILE A 356 21.29 20.04 15.28
C ILE A 356 20.05 20.16 16.17
N THR A 357 19.76 21.38 16.63
CA THR A 357 18.51 21.70 17.33
C THR A 357 17.63 22.53 16.42
N LEU A 358 16.42 22.04 16.15
CA LEU A 358 15.40 22.79 15.42
C LEU A 358 14.49 23.53 16.40
N SER A 359 13.92 24.66 15.96
CA SER A 359 12.95 25.42 16.76
C SER A 359 11.60 24.72 16.92
N ARG A 360 11.32 23.72 16.08
CA ARG A 360 10.10 22.90 16.11
C ARG A 360 10.48 21.45 15.80
N PRO A 361 9.80 20.46 16.39
CA PRO A 361 10.05 19.05 16.08
C PRO A 361 9.71 18.74 14.62
N ILE A 362 10.30 17.68 14.09
CA ILE A 362 9.92 17.12 12.79
C ILE A 362 8.65 16.28 12.97
N ARG A 363 7.71 16.42 12.03
CA ARG A 363 6.58 15.51 11.86
C ARG A 363 6.80 14.67 10.62
N CYS A 364 6.27 13.46 10.59
CA CYS A 364 6.31 12.61 9.40
C CYS A 364 4.89 12.19 8.99
N ARG A 365 4.65 12.05 7.69
CA ARG A 365 3.40 11.53 7.12
C ARG A 365 3.65 10.70 5.87
N THR A 366 2.72 9.80 5.56
CA THR A 366 2.79 8.98 4.35
C THR A 366 1.92 9.56 3.24
N LEU A 367 2.51 9.81 2.08
CA LEU A 367 1.77 10.07 0.85
C LEU A 367 1.28 8.75 0.27
N LEU A 368 -0.02 8.66 0.00
CA LEU A 368 -0.71 7.42 -0.34
C LEU A 368 -0.46 6.93 -1.77
N THR A 369 0.21 7.72 -2.60
CA THR A 369 0.45 7.44 -4.03
C THR A 369 1.70 6.62 -4.30
N GLN A 370 1.80 6.08 -5.51
CA GLN A 370 2.88 5.21 -5.97
C GLN A 370 4.12 5.85 -6.57
N PRO A 371 4.17 7.08 -7.11
CA PRO A 371 5.44 7.64 -7.54
C PRO A 371 6.47 7.73 -6.40
N LEU A 372 7.75 7.55 -6.70
CA LEU A 372 8.84 7.56 -5.72
C LEU A 372 9.21 9.00 -5.39
N GLU A 373 8.58 9.56 -4.37
CA GLU A 373 8.72 10.96 -4.01
C GLU A 373 8.74 11.19 -2.50
N SER A 374 9.34 12.31 -2.11
CA SER A 374 9.36 12.79 -0.74
C SER A 374 9.46 14.30 -0.72
N VAL A 375 8.98 14.97 0.31
CA VAL A 375 9.04 16.44 0.39
C VAL A 375 9.03 16.93 1.84
N ALA A 376 9.79 17.98 2.11
CA ALA A 376 9.71 18.75 3.34
C ALA A 376 8.72 19.92 3.17
N ILE A 377 7.58 19.85 3.87
CA ILE A 377 6.58 20.92 3.96
C ILE A 377 6.78 21.60 5.32
N GLY A 378 7.52 22.71 5.35
CA GLY A 378 7.91 23.32 6.62
C GLY A 378 8.74 22.34 7.46
N ASN A 379 8.24 21.93 8.63
CA ASN A 379 8.87 20.91 9.48
C ASN A 379 8.23 19.51 9.34
N THR A 380 7.31 19.32 8.38
CA THR A 380 6.67 18.02 8.12
C THR A 380 7.31 17.36 6.91
N ILE A 381 7.88 16.18 7.10
CA ILE A 381 8.40 15.34 6.02
C ILE A 381 7.29 14.41 5.54
N VAL A 382 7.04 14.40 4.24
CA VAL A 382 6.10 13.50 3.59
C VAL A 382 6.89 12.53 2.72
N ILE A 383 6.59 11.24 2.79
CA ILE A 383 7.24 10.20 1.98
C ILE A 383 6.17 9.34 1.31
N SER A 384 6.32 9.05 0.02
CA SER A 384 5.37 8.20 -0.69
C SER A 384 5.40 6.75 -0.22
N LYS A 385 4.23 6.12 -0.25
CA LYS A 385 4.02 4.75 0.18
C LYS A 385 4.93 3.77 -0.57
N SER A 386 5.08 3.95 -1.88
CA SER A 386 5.95 3.10 -2.71
C SER A 386 7.44 3.29 -2.42
N LEU A 387 7.88 4.50 -2.07
CA LEU A 387 9.26 4.74 -1.69
C LEU A 387 9.57 4.01 -0.39
N LEU A 388 8.67 4.05 0.57
CA LEU A 388 8.74 3.28 1.81
C LEU A 388 8.63 1.76 1.56
N ASP A 389 7.73 1.31 0.67
CA ASP A 389 7.56 -0.11 0.32
C ASP A 389 8.85 -0.68 -0.29
N THR A 390 9.37 -0.03 -1.32
CA THR A 390 10.49 -0.52 -2.13
C THR A 390 11.81 -0.44 -1.38
N THR A 391 11.92 0.45 -0.38
CA THR A 391 13.09 0.53 0.52
C THR A 391 12.97 -0.34 1.77
N GLY A 392 11.79 -0.90 2.05
CA GLY A 392 11.48 -1.77 3.18
C GLY A 392 12.08 -3.17 3.08
N VAL A 393 13.35 -3.30 2.69
CA VAL A 393 14.05 -4.59 2.60
C VAL A 393 14.21 -5.18 4.00
N VAL A 394 13.59 -6.33 4.23
CA VAL A 394 13.57 -7.01 5.53
C VAL A 394 14.87 -7.80 5.73
N THR A 395 15.70 -7.35 6.66
CA THR A 395 16.87 -8.08 7.17
C THR A 395 16.65 -8.46 8.64
N GLN A 396 17.35 -9.50 9.12
CA GLN A 396 17.20 -9.97 10.51
C GLN A 396 17.51 -8.89 11.56
N ASP A 397 18.44 -7.99 11.24
CA ASP A 397 18.89 -6.89 12.10
C ASP A 397 18.16 -5.55 11.81
N GLY A 398 17.32 -5.49 10.77
CA GLY A 398 16.65 -4.27 10.32
C GLY A 398 17.59 -3.17 9.78
N ALA A 399 18.90 -3.44 9.69
CA ALA A 399 19.90 -2.42 9.38
C ALA A 399 19.71 -1.83 7.97
N GLN A 400 19.31 -2.67 7.01
CA GLN A 400 19.12 -2.23 5.62
C GLN A 400 17.92 -1.30 5.48
N GLN A 401 16.78 -1.68 6.03
CA GLN A 401 15.59 -0.82 6.04
C GLN A 401 15.88 0.51 6.73
N MET A 402 16.49 0.48 7.92
CA MET A 402 16.84 1.69 8.66
C MET A 402 17.82 2.58 7.86
N GLY A 403 18.85 2.00 7.23
CA GLY A 403 19.81 2.74 6.41
C GLY A 403 19.16 3.41 5.20
N ASN A 404 18.24 2.72 4.53
CA ASN A 404 17.46 3.31 3.43
C ASN A 404 16.58 4.47 3.90
N LEU A 405 15.82 4.28 4.99
CA LEU A 405 14.94 5.31 5.55
C LEU A 405 15.74 6.52 6.03
N ASN A 406 16.89 6.30 6.66
CA ASN A 406 17.77 7.39 7.10
C ASN A 406 18.25 8.23 5.92
N ALA A 407 18.54 7.63 4.76
CA ALA A 407 18.97 8.39 3.59
C ALA A 407 17.86 9.27 3.01
N ILE A 408 16.63 8.74 2.93
CA ILE A 408 15.44 9.50 2.48
C ILE A 408 15.15 10.64 3.46
N LEU A 409 15.13 10.34 4.77
CA LEU A 409 14.90 11.32 5.81
C LEU A 409 16.00 12.39 5.83
N ALA A 410 17.26 12.01 5.72
CA ALA A 410 18.37 12.97 5.68
C ALA A 410 18.27 13.93 4.49
N PHE A 411 17.80 13.46 3.33
CA PHE A 411 17.54 14.31 2.18
C PHE A 411 16.50 15.39 2.50
N GLN A 412 15.37 15.01 3.09
CA GLN A 412 14.32 15.97 3.44
C GLN A 412 14.66 16.84 4.66
N ILE A 413 15.37 16.30 5.66
CA ILE A 413 15.92 17.07 6.78
C ILE A 413 16.87 18.16 6.28
N ALA A 414 17.66 17.87 5.24
CA ALA A 414 18.55 18.86 4.66
C ALA A 414 17.78 20.07 4.11
N HIS A 415 16.63 19.88 3.47
CA HIS A 415 15.76 21.00 3.06
C HIS A 415 15.34 21.87 4.27
N ILE A 416 14.94 21.22 5.37
CA ILE A 416 14.51 21.90 6.61
C ILE A 416 15.67 22.69 7.21
N VAL A 417 16.86 22.08 7.33
CA VAL A 417 18.05 22.70 7.94
C VAL A 417 18.60 23.84 7.11
N LEU A 418 18.55 23.73 5.78
CA LEU A 418 18.96 24.80 4.86
C LEU A 418 17.91 25.92 4.76
N GLY A 419 16.73 25.73 5.34
CA GLY A 419 15.66 26.71 5.33
C GLY A 419 15.08 26.94 3.94
N HIS A 420 15.08 25.90 3.08
CA HIS A 420 14.38 25.96 1.80
C HIS A 420 12.91 26.26 2.08
N ARG A 421 12.42 27.36 1.48
CA ARG A 421 11.24 28.06 2.01
C ARG A 421 9.96 27.42 1.52
N LEU A 422 9.07 27.16 2.47
CA LEU A 422 7.66 26.97 2.18
C LEU A 422 7.03 28.30 1.72
N ASP A 423 6.21 28.25 0.67
CA ASP A 423 5.45 29.42 0.22
C ASP A 423 4.36 29.78 1.27
N THR A 424 4.59 30.86 2.00
CA THR A 424 3.69 31.29 3.08
C THR A 424 2.33 31.80 2.58
N LYS A 425 2.10 31.89 1.27
CA LYS A 425 0.76 32.19 0.72
C LYS A 425 -0.29 31.18 1.19
N TYR A 426 0.11 29.96 1.53
CA TYR A 426 -0.80 28.92 2.00
C TYR A 426 -1.23 29.09 3.46
N ALA A 427 -0.65 30.05 4.21
CA ALA A 427 -1.19 30.45 5.52
C ALA A 427 -2.56 31.14 5.39
N PHE A 428 -2.83 31.74 4.21
CA PHE A 428 -4.13 32.32 3.88
C PHE A 428 -5.10 31.21 3.43
N ASN A 429 -6.08 30.88 4.27
CA ASN A 429 -6.99 29.76 4.03
C ASN A 429 -7.80 29.91 2.72
N ASP A 430 -8.12 31.13 2.30
CA ASP A 430 -8.81 31.40 1.03
C ASP A 430 -8.06 30.84 -0.20
N ARG A 431 -6.72 30.75 -0.12
CA ARG A 431 -5.88 30.19 -1.19
C ARG A 431 -6.02 28.67 -1.32
N LEU A 432 -6.60 28.01 -0.32
CA LEU A 432 -6.83 26.57 -0.28
C LEU A 432 -8.29 26.17 -0.50
N LEU A 433 -9.19 27.15 -0.66
CA LEU A 433 -10.60 26.97 -0.99
C LEU A 433 -10.78 26.65 -2.48
N PHE A 434 -10.41 25.45 -2.88
CA PHE A 434 -10.65 24.94 -4.23
C PHE A 434 -11.14 23.47 -4.16
N PRO A 435 -11.58 22.84 -5.27
CA PRO A 435 -11.98 21.43 -5.25
C PRO A 435 -10.80 20.50 -4.99
N SER A 436 -10.97 19.42 -4.22
CA SER A 436 -9.88 18.49 -3.90
C SER A 436 -9.22 17.85 -5.13
N THR A 437 -9.94 17.78 -6.25
CA THR A 437 -9.42 17.30 -7.53
C THR A 437 -8.40 18.23 -8.18
N SER A 438 -8.23 19.46 -7.72
CA SER A 438 -7.25 20.41 -8.28
C SER A 438 -5.99 20.55 -7.42
N VAL A 439 -5.78 19.67 -6.44
CA VAL A 439 -4.69 19.79 -5.46
C VAL A 439 -3.31 19.78 -6.09
N PHE A 440 -3.01 18.85 -7.00
CA PHE A 440 -1.70 18.78 -7.65
C PHE A 440 -1.36 20.05 -8.45
N ASP A 441 -2.34 20.65 -9.14
CA ASP A 441 -2.11 21.88 -9.91
C ASP A 441 -1.97 23.13 -9.00
N ARG A 442 -2.63 23.12 -7.84
CA ARG A 442 -2.76 24.28 -6.95
C ARG A 442 -1.73 24.31 -5.83
N ILE A 443 -1.12 23.17 -5.54
CA ILE A 443 -0.17 22.96 -4.45
C ILE A 443 1.09 22.26 -5.01
N PRO A 444 1.84 22.88 -5.94
CA PRO A 444 3.16 22.36 -6.30
C PRO A 444 4.11 22.54 -5.12
N MET A 445 4.72 21.46 -4.64
CA MET A 445 5.62 21.46 -3.47
C MET A 445 7.06 21.06 -3.82
N HIS A 446 7.34 20.79 -5.09
CA HIS A 446 8.70 20.52 -5.57
C HIS A 446 9.65 21.67 -5.20
N HIS A 447 10.81 21.31 -4.68
CA HIS A 447 11.90 22.26 -4.51
C HIS A 447 12.58 22.55 -5.85
N THR A 448 13.30 23.67 -5.91
CA THR A 448 14.07 23.99 -7.12
C THR A 448 15.27 23.04 -7.26
N ASP A 449 15.83 22.92 -8.47
CA ASP A 449 17.04 22.12 -8.69
C ASP A 449 18.21 22.57 -7.79
N ALA A 450 18.35 23.88 -7.56
CA ALA A 450 19.37 24.44 -6.69
C ALA A 450 19.17 24.03 -5.23
N ASP A 451 17.92 24.04 -4.76
CA ASP A 451 17.56 23.58 -3.42
C ASP A 451 17.83 22.07 -3.29
N ASN A 452 17.44 21.27 -4.27
CA ASN A 452 17.66 19.82 -4.28
C ASN A 452 19.17 19.47 -4.33
N GLU A 453 19.99 20.20 -5.09
CA GLU A 453 21.45 20.02 -5.10
C GLU A 453 22.09 20.37 -3.75
N ALA A 454 21.67 21.49 -3.15
CA ALA A 454 22.16 21.90 -1.83
C ALA A 454 21.74 20.89 -0.75
N ALA A 455 20.49 20.44 -0.79
CA ALA A 455 19.96 19.44 0.12
C ALA A 455 20.67 18.10 -0.03
N ALA A 456 20.92 17.63 -1.25
CA ALA A 456 21.65 16.39 -1.50
C ALA A 456 23.06 16.44 -0.89
N LYS A 457 23.79 17.54 -1.10
CA LYS A 457 25.11 17.72 -0.49
C LYS A 457 25.01 17.69 1.04
N LYS A 458 24.06 18.41 1.61
CA LYS A 458 23.88 18.48 3.05
C LYS A 458 23.43 17.15 3.65
N ALA A 459 22.62 16.37 2.94
CA ALA A 459 22.19 15.05 3.35
C ALA A 459 23.36 14.06 3.47
N ILE A 460 24.32 14.11 2.54
CA ILE A 460 25.55 13.32 2.66
C ILE A 460 26.34 13.73 3.90
N GLU A 461 26.44 15.02 4.22
CA GLU A 461 27.07 15.48 5.48
C GLU A 461 26.34 14.92 6.71
N LEU A 462 25.00 14.97 6.73
CA LEU A 462 24.19 14.45 7.84
C LEU A 462 24.39 12.94 8.03
N LEU A 463 24.49 12.19 6.94
CA LEU A 463 24.69 10.74 6.96
C LEU A 463 26.13 10.34 7.31
N SER A 464 27.08 11.28 7.30
CA SER A 464 28.48 11.02 7.68
C SER A 464 28.69 10.97 9.20
N ALA A 465 27.66 11.18 10.01
CA ALA A 465 27.71 10.87 11.43
C ALA A 465 28.07 9.37 11.63
N LYS A 466 28.91 9.07 12.63
CA LYS A 466 29.44 7.72 12.88
C LYS A 466 28.34 6.67 13.07
N GLU A 467 27.24 7.07 13.67
CA GLU A 467 26.07 6.24 13.94
C GLU A 467 25.26 5.92 12.67
N LEU A 468 25.47 6.67 11.58
CA LEU A 468 24.71 6.59 10.33
C LEU A 468 25.53 6.14 9.12
N GLU A 469 26.86 6.33 9.14
CA GLU A 469 27.73 6.15 7.97
C GLU A 469 27.61 4.75 7.35
N GLY A 470 27.48 3.71 8.19
CA GLY A 470 27.35 2.34 7.75
C GLY A 470 26.05 2.07 6.99
N GLY A 471 25.00 2.87 7.22
CA GLY A 471 23.71 2.75 6.55
C GLY A 471 23.71 3.26 5.09
N GLN A 472 24.67 4.12 4.73
CA GLN A 472 24.75 4.73 3.39
C GLN A 472 24.85 3.68 2.28
N GLN A 473 25.50 2.55 2.56
CA GLN A 473 25.69 1.48 1.58
C GLN A 473 24.37 0.91 1.04
N TYR A 474 23.34 0.88 1.88
CA TYR A 474 22.05 0.28 1.55
C TYR A 474 21.28 1.13 0.56
N PHE A 475 21.20 2.45 0.81
CA PHE A 475 20.53 3.35 -0.13
C PHE A 475 21.35 3.52 -1.41
N GLY A 476 22.68 3.46 -1.32
CA GLY A 476 23.55 3.38 -2.49
C GLY A 476 23.24 2.16 -3.37
N LEU A 477 23.00 1.00 -2.77
CA LEU A 477 22.58 -0.22 -3.48
C LEU A 477 21.17 -0.09 -4.07
N TYR A 478 20.23 0.51 -3.34
CA TYR A 478 18.87 0.80 -3.83
C TYR A 478 18.90 1.69 -5.08
N LEU A 479 19.66 2.79 -5.06
CA LEU A 479 19.81 3.68 -6.23
C LEU A 479 20.50 2.99 -7.41
N GLN A 480 21.47 2.10 -7.17
CA GLN A 480 22.05 1.27 -8.24
C GLN A 480 20.99 0.36 -8.89
N GLN A 481 20.10 -0.23 -8.10
CA GLN A 481 18.99 -1.04 -8.63
C GLN A 481 17.98 -0.19 -9.40
N LEU A 482 17.64 1.01 -8.90
CA LEU A 482 16.75 1.93 -9.57
C LEU A 482 17.36 2.42 -10.90
N GLN A 483 18.67 2.69 -10.94
CA GLN A 483 19.39 3.10 -12.15
C GLN A 483 19.18 2.14 -13.33
N GLN A 484 19.07 0.83 -13.07
CA GLN A 484 18.78 -0.20 -14.08
C GLN A 484 17.34 -0.13 -14.63
N ARG A 485 16.46 0.60 -13.95
CA ARG A 485 15.01 0.65 -14.20
C ARG A 485 14.46 2.03 -14.55
N VAL A 486 15.15 3.13 -14.20
CA VAL A 486 14.65 4.51 -14.42
C VAL A 486 14.10 4.74 -15.83
N LYS A 487 14.77 4.22 -16.87
CA LYS A 487 14.31 4.42 -18.25
C LYS A 487 12.99 3.72 -18.58
N ALA A 488 12.74 2.58 -17.95
CA ALA A 488 11.53 1.78 -18.13
C ALA A 488 10.40 2.24 -17.20
N LEU A 489 10.75 2.70 -16.00
CA LEU A 489 9.79 3.07 -14.96
C LEU A 489 9.64 4.59 -14.89
N LYS A 490 9.10 5.20 -15.94
CA LYS A 490 8.97 6.67 -16.00
C LYS A 490 7.90 7.17 -15.04
N ALA A 491 6.71 6.57 -15.08
CA ALA A 491 5.59 7.00 -14.25
C ALA A 491 5.89 6.81 -12.75
N LEU A 492 6.69 5.80 -12.39
CA LEU A 492 7.17 5.59 -11.02
C LEU A 492 8.17 6.66 -10.56
N ASN A 493 8.94 7.26 -11.47
CA ASN A 493 9.95 8.27 -11.16
C ASN A 493 9.47 9.72 -11.40
N GLU A 494 8.26 9.91 -11.95
CA GLU A 494 7.63 11.21 -12.15
C GLU A 494 6.84 11.60 -10.88
N PRO A 495 7.37 12.50 -10.03
CA PRO A 495 6.71 12.86 -8.78
C PRO A 495 5.43 13.66 -9.02
N MET A 496 4.41 13.51 -8.17
CA MET A 496 3.15 14.23 -8.32
C MET A 496 3.11 15.57 -7.57
N ILE A 497 3.79 15.66 -6.43
CA ILE A 497 3.72 16.84 -5.56
C ILE A 497 5.08 17.25 -4.99
N GLY A 498 5.93 16.29 -4.65
CA GLY A 498 7.18 16.45 -3.92
C GLY A 498 8.42 16.15 -4.75
N ASP A 499 9.58 16.06 -4.12
CA ASP A 499 10.83 15.81 -4.82
C ASP A 499 10.95 14.32 -5.22
N GLY A 500 11.17 14.09 -6.52
CA GLY A 500 11.53 12.77 -7.04
C GLY A 500 12.98 12.40 -6.69
N LEU A 501 13.35 11.14 -6.90
CA LEU A 501 14.74 10.69 -6.68
C LEU A 501 15.70 11.15 -7.79
N VAL A 502 15.16 11.37 -9.00
CA VAL A 502 15.88 11.89 -10.18
C VAL A 502 15.54 13.35 -10.43
N LYS A 503 16.37 14.05 -11.19
CA LYS A 503 16.15 15.46 -11.53
C LYS A 503 14.88 15.68 -12.34
N SER A 504 14.65 14.84 -13.36
CA SER A 504 13.41 14.82 -14.13
C SER A 504 13.34 13.57 -15.02
N ASP A 505 12.22 13.36 -15.71
CA ASP A 505 12.08 12.31 -16.71
C ASP A 505 13.10 12.42 -17.87
N ASN A 506 13.56 13.64 -18.16
CA ASN A 506 14.53 13.92 -19.21
C ASN A 506 15.98 13.92 -18.70
N ASP A 507 16.17 14.06 -17.39
CA ASP A 507 17.46 13.98 -16.71
C ASP A 507 17.39 12.94 -15.57
N PRO A 508 17.71 11.67 -15.86
CA PRO A 508 17.62 10.56 -14.90
C PRO A 508 18.74 10.58 -13.85
N THR A 509 19.46 11.70 -13.70
CA THR A 509 20.51 11.84 -12.68
C THR A 509 19.86 11.88 -11.30
N PHE A 510 20.36 11.06 -10.37
CA PHE A 510 19.90 11.07 -8.98
C PHE A 510 20.45 12.27 -8.22
N TRP A 511 19.63 12.91 -7.38
CA TRP A 511 20.09 13.95 -6.45
C TRP A 511 21.20 13.43 -5.53
N MET A 512 20.97 12.25 -4.95
CA MET A 512 21.89 11.59 -4.02
C MET A 512 22.91 10.67 -4.72
N ALA A 513 23.26 10.90 -5.99
CA ALA A 513 24.16 10.02 -6.76
C ALA A 513 25.50 9.69 -6.07
N ALA A 514 26.02 10.60 -5.25
CA ALA A 514 27.27 10.40 -4.49
C ALA A 514 27.24 9.17 -3.57
N ILE A 515 26.05 8.82 -3.03
CA ILE A 515 25.88 7.69 -2.10
C ILE A 515 26.01 6.33 -2.79
N MET A 516 25.81 6.26 -4.12
CA MET A 516 25.90 5.01 -4.88
C MET A 516 27.27 4.34 -4.73
N SER A 517 28.32 5.15 -4.62
CA SER A 517 29.71 4.69 -4.43
C SER A 517 30.00 4.10 -3.04
N LYS A 518 29.09 4.30 -2.07
CA LYS A 518 29.19 3.78 -0.70
C LYS A 518 28.61 2.37 -0.57
N GLY A 519 27.80 1.96 -1.54
CA GLY A 519 27.19 0.63 -1.59
C GLY A 519 28.11 -0.42 -2.20
N PRO A 520 27.89 -1.71 -1.88
CA PRO A 520 28.45 -2.78 -2.70
C PRO A 520 27.96 -2.65 -4.15
N LYS A 521 28.69 -3.24 -5.08
CA LYS A 521 28.23 -3.33 -6.47
C LYS A 521 26.96 -4.18 -6.53
N LEU A 522 25.97 -3.70 -7.28
CA LEU A 522 24.77 -4.48 -7.59
C LEU A 522 25.14 -5.79 -8.31
N ASP A 523 24.77 -6.91 -7.70
CA ASP A 523 24.80 -8.25 -8.26
C ASP A 523 23.39 -8.84 -8.23
N ILE A 524 22.75 -8.80 -9.40
CA ILE A 524 21.39 -9.29 -9.60
C ILE A 524 21.31 -10.80 -9.32
N LYS A 525 22.39 -11.57 -9.51
CA LYS A 525 22.41 -13.02 -9.34
C LYS A 525 22.64 -13.46 -7.89
N ASP A 526 23.19 -12.59 -7.05
CA ASP A 526 23.40 -12.92 -5.63
C ASP A 526 22.08 -12.89 -4.86
N LEU A 527 21.54 -14.05 -4.53
CA LEU A 527 20.27 -14.18 -3.79
C LEU A 527 20.34 -13.62 -2.36
N LYS A 528 21.54 -13.35 -1.83
CA LYS A 528 21.72 -12.70 -0.52
C LYS A 528 21.66 -11.17 -0.63
N GLN A 529 21.75 -10.62 -1.84
CA GLN A 529 21.70 -9.19 -2.08
C GLN A 529 20.34 -8.78 -2.66
N GLN A 530 19.48 -8.25 -1.80
CA GLN A 530 18.21 -7.65 -2.21
C GLN A 530 18.32 -6.13 -2.11
N ALA A 531 18.26 -5.44 -3.24
CA ALA A 531 18.48 -3.99 -3.29
C ALA A 531 17.19 -3.18 -3.10
N ALA A 532 16.07 -3.71 -3.59
CA ALA A 532 14.75 -3.10 -3.50
C ALA A 532 13.68 -4.20 -3.42
N MET A 533 12.53 -3.85 -2.85
CA MET A 533 11.35 -4.71 -2.77
C MET A 533 10.38 -4.45 -3.94
N PRO A 534 9.43 -5.36 -4.19
CA PRO A 534 8.26 -5.09 -5.02
C PRO A 534 7.42 -3.93 -4.49
N LEU A 535 6.55 -3.38 -5.34
CA LEU A 535 5.57 -2.38 -4.90
C LEU A 535 4.52 -3.02 -3.98
N SER A 536 3.99 -2.25 -3.03
CA SER A 536 2.95 -2.70 -2.10
C SER A 536 3.33 -3.91 -1.23
N SER A 537 4.63 -4.07 -0.94
CA SER A 537 5.17 -5.19 -0.16
C SER A 537 5.22 -4.95 1.35
N PHE A 538 5.18 -3.70 1.81
CA PHE A 538 5.42 -3.36 3.21
C PHE A 538 4.21 -2.74 3.89
N MET A 539 3.42 -1.92 3.20
CA MET A 539 2.22 -1.28 3.73
C MET A 539 0.98 -1.63 2.92
N ARG A 540 -0.17 -1.68 3.59
CA ARG A 540 -1.49 -1.78 2.95
C ARG A 540 -2.39 -0.62 3.36
N PHE A 541 -3.37 -0.31 2.52
CA PHE A 541 -4.40 0.67 2.85
C PHE A 541 -5.44 0.08 3.82
N ASP A 542 -5.88 0.90 4.77
CA ASP A 542 -7.24 0.82 5.31
C ASP A 542 -8.12 1.75 4.46
N PRO A 543 -9.04 1.20 3.67
CA PRO A 543 -9.77 2.02 2.70
C PRO A 543 -10.84 2.90 3.36
N TRP A 544 -11.09 2.73 4.67
CA TRP A 544 -12.10 3.48 5.42
C TRP A 544 -11.52 4.56 6.33
N SER A 545 -10.47 4.24 7.08
CA SER A 545 -9.81 5.21 7.98
C SER A 545 -8.76 6.08 7.28
N ASP A 546 -8.45 5.76 6.02
CA ASP A 546 -7.42 6.42 5.23
C ASP A 546 -6.02 6.28 5.84
N GLN A 547 -5.80 5.28 6.71
CA GLN A 547 -4.50 4.96 7.27
C GLN A 547 -3.77 3.94 6.39
N VAL A 548 -2.44 4.00 6.40
CA VAL A 548 -1.60 2.87 6.00
C VAL A 548 -1.29 1.99 7.20
N ILE A 549 -1.29 0.68 6.98
CA ILE A 549 -1.00 -0.33 8.00
C ILE A 549 0.25 -1.08 7.56
N VAL A 550 1.26 -1.11 8.44
CA VAL A 550 2.48 -1.90 8.24
C VAL A 550 2.12 -3.39 8.24
N MET A 551 2.61 -4.09 7.23
CA MET A 551 2.45 -5.53 7.09
C MET A 551 3.64 -6.26 7.71
N HIS A 552 3.35 -7.34 8.42
CA HIS A 552 4.36 -8.25 8.96
C HIS A 552 4.36 -9.54 8.14
N ALA A 553 4.87 -9.45 6.92
CA ALA A 553 5.01 -10.60 6.03
C ALA A 553 6.12 -11.53 6.54
N ALA A 554 5.92 -12.84 6.38
CA ALA A 554 6.99 -13.80 6.60
C ALA A 554 8.05 -13.65 5.52
N TYR A 555 9.32 -13.86 5.88
CA TYR A 555 10.40 -13.91 4.90
C TYR A 555 10.28 -15.21 4.09
N GLU A 556 10.09 -15.06 2.77
CA GLU A 556 10.12 -16.17 1.83
C GLU A 556 11.52 -16.27 1.20
N PRO A 557 12.21 -17.42 1.28
CA PRO A 557 13.53 -17.57 0.69
C PRO A 557 13.51 -17.39 -0.84
N LEU A 558 14.38 -16.51 -1.34
CA LEU A 558 14.61 -16.35 -2.78
C LEU A 558 15.23 -17.63 -3.35
N LEU A 559 14.59 -18.22 -4.36
CA LEU A 559 15.07 -19.40 -5.08
C LEU A 559 15.87 -19.01 -6.33
N THR A 560 15.48 -17.91 -6.97
CA THR A 560 16.11 -17.38 -8.18
C THR A 560 16.19 -15.86 -8.13
N ALA A 561 16.97 -15.26 -9.04
CA ALA A 561 17.05 -13.81 -9.16
C ALA A 561 15.68 -13.19 -9.50
N ALA A 562 14.84 -13.90 -10.27
CA ALA A 562 13.49 -13.50 -10.63
C ALA A 562 12.62 -13.17 -9.40
N ASP A 563 12.81 -13.89 -8.29
CA ASP A 563 11.99 -13.74 -7.08
C ASP A 563 12.21 -12.38 -6.38
N LYS A 564 13.29 -11.66 -6.71
CA LYS A 564 13.58 -10.34 -6.11
C LYS A 564 12.58 -9.27 -6.52
N MET A 565 12.07 -9.34 -7.76
CA MET A 565 11.01 -8.46 -8.30
C MET A 565 11.18 -6.95 -7.94
N PRO A 566 12.36 -6.33 -8.11
CA PRO A 566 12.60 -4.96 -7.64
C PRO A 566 11.74 -3.96 -8.41
N PHE A 567 10.96 -3.16 -7.69
CA PHE A 567 10.02 -2.17 -8.25
C PHE A 567 8.90 -2.78 -9.11
N GLU A 568 8.67 -4.08 -9.03
CA GLU A 568 7.61 -4.73 -9.80
C GLU A 568 6.29 -4.73 -9.05
N VAL A 569 5.19 -4.73 -9.80
CA VAL A 569 3.89 -5.11 -9.28
C VAL A 569 3.92 -6.61 -8.94
N ALA A 570 3.46 -6.93 -7.74
CA ALA A 570 3.30 -8.30 -7.26
C ALA A 570 1.82 -8.59 -6.93
N PRO A 571 1.40 -9.88 -6.96
CA PRO A 571 0.06 -10.27 -6.54
C PRO A 571 -0.25 -9.86 -5.10
N VAL A 572 -1.49 -9.41 -4.87
CA VAL A 572 -1.95 -9.00 -3.55
C VAL A 572 -2.52 -10.20 -2.79
N TYR A 573 -2.02 -10.47 -1.60
CA TYR A 573 -2.57 -11.45 -0.67
C TYR A 573 -2.73 -10.84 0.71
N LEU A 574 -3.99 -10.60 1.12
CA LEU A 574 -4.28 -9.94 2.39
C LEU A 574 -4.55 -10.97 3.50
N LYS A 575 -3.90 -10.78 4.65
CA LYS A 575 -4.28 -11.45 5.89
C LYS A 575 -5.56 -10.82 6.43
N LEU A 576 -6.72 -11.36 6.03
CA LEU A 576 -8.01 -10.80 6.43
C LEU A 576 -8.32 -11.08 7.90
N SER A 577 -8.92 -10.09 8.56
CA SER A 577 -9.47 -10.19 9.89
C SER A 577 -10.78 -9.42 9.96
N TYR A 578 -11.69 -9.87 10.81
CA TYR A 578 -12.86 -9.07 11.16
C TYR A 578 -12.44 -7.76 11.83
N TYR A 579 -13.20 -6.71 11.53
CA TYR A 579 -13.09 -5.40 12.13
C TYR A 579 -13.11 -5.51 13.65
N LYS A 580 -12.18 -4.82 14.29
CA LYS A 580 -12.17 -4.58 15.71
C LYS A 580 -12.31 -3.08 15.92
N PRO A 581 -13.25 -2.62 16.75
CA PRO A 581 -13.27 -1.23 17.17
C PRO A 581 -11.88 -0.84 17.70
N PRO A 582 -11.40 0.38 17.42
CA PRO A 582 -10.24 0.91 18.12
C PRO A 582 -10.46 0.69 19.63
N ALA A 583 -9.47 0.12 20.31
CA ALA A 583 -9.53 0.07 21.77
C ALA A 583 -9.54 1.53 22.25
N ASP A 584 -10.46 1.88 23.16
CA ASP A 584 -10.40 3.18 23.83
C ASP A 584 -8.98 3.37 24.34
N ALA A 585 -8.36 4.52 24.01
CA ALA A 585 -7.05 4.85 24.54
C ALA A 585 -7.13 4.71 26.06
N ALA A 586 -6.46 3.70 26.61
CA ALA A 586 -6.37 3.53 28.04
C ALA A 586 -5.89 4.87 28.59
N ALA A 587 -6.68 5.49 29.48
CA ALA A 587 -6.34 6.75 30.12
C ALA A 587 -4.87 6.66 30.54
N ALA A 588 -4.04 7.56 30.01
CA ALA A 588 -2.64 7.63 30.37
C ALA A 588 -2.55 7.59 31.91
N PRO A 589 -1.67 6.77 32.51
CA PRO A 589 -1.46 6.81 33.94
C PRO A 589 -1.20 8.27 34.30
N ALA A 590 -2.01 8.83 35.20
CA ALA A 590 -1.82 10.19 35.67
C ALA A 590 -0.34 10.34 36.04
N ALA A 591 0.36 11.23 35.33
CA ALA A 591 1.75 11.52 35.61
C ALA A 591 1.81 11.92 37.09
N GLY A 592 2.44 11.08 37.90
CA GLY A 592 2.74 11.40 39.28
C GLY A 592 3.47 12.73 39.29
N SER A 593 2.93 13.68 40.05
CA SER A 593 3.46 15.03 40.23
C SER A 593 4.97 15.00 40.42
N THR A 594 5.74 15.35 39.39
CA THR A 594 7.13 15.71 39.53
C THR A 594 7.17 17.08 40.19
N GLN A 595 7.52 17.05 41.46
CA GLN A 595 7.82 18.20 42.30
C GLN A 595 8.79 19.13 41.55
N ALA A 596 8.37 20.39 41.39
CA ALA A 596 9.13 21.43 40.71
C ALA A 596 10.57 21.51 41.25
N ALA A 597 11.55 21.43 40.36
CA ALA A 597 12.93 21.72 40.67
C ALA A 597 13.03 23.20 41.05
N ALA A 598 13.53 23.46 42.26
CA ALA A 598 13.79 24.80 42.75
C ALA A 598 14.96 25.46 42.00
N ASP A 599 14.76 26.72 41.68
CA ASP A 599 15.65 27.69 41.04
C ASP A 599 17.00 27.84 41.80
N PRO A 600 18.18 27.70 41.16
CA PRO A 600 19.46 27.87 41.83
C PRO A 600 19.84 29.37 41.86
N GLY A 601 19.29 30.11 42.81
CA GLY A 601 19.47 31.56 42.85
C GLY A 601 19.33 32.21 44.21
N THR A 602 19.78 31.59 45.31
CA THR A 602 19.98 32.34 46.57
C THR A 602 20.97 31.65 47.52
N ALA A 603 21.98 32.39 47.95
CA ALA A 603 23.03 31.93 48.86
C ALA A 603 22.47 31.65 50.28
N PRO A 604 22.94 30.59 50.98
CA PRO A 604 22.49 30.31 52.33
C PRO A 604 23.36 31.01 53.39
N ALA A 605 22.70 31.71 54.31
CA ALA A 605 23.28 32.15 55.58
C ALA A 605 23.29 30.99 56.60
N ALA A 606 24.33 30.97 57.43
CA ALA A 606 24.74 29.88 58.32
C ALA A 606 23.83 29.60 59.53
N ALA A 607 23.83 28.34 60.00
CA ALA A 607 24.08 27.94 61.40
C ALA A 607 24.07 26.40 61.56
N ALA A 608 24.93 25.89 62.45
CA ALA A 608 25.33 24.49 62.63
C ALA A 608 24.56 23.76 63.78
N PRO A 609 25.06 22.65 64.39
CA PRO A 609 24.72 21.26 64.06
C PRO A 609 24.21 20.42 65.26
N ALA A 610 23.73 19.18 65.04
CA ALA A 610 23.65 18.18 66.10
C ALA A 610 23.77 16.72 65.59
N ASN A 611 24.67 15.99 66.24
CA ASN A 611 25.06 14.59 66.09
C ASN A 611 23.96 13.57 66.48
N ASN A 612 23.98 12.35 65.91
CA ASN A 612 24.53 11.11 66.53
C ASN A 612 23.92 9.79 65.96
N THR A 613 24.81 8.97 65.37
CA THR A 613 25.06 7.52 65.59
C THR A 613 23.95 6.49 65.94
N ALA A 614 24.04 5.36 65.21
CA ALA A 614 24.05 3.94 65.65
C ALA A 614 22.86 3.00 65.28
N ALA A 615 23.22 1.83 64.75
CA ALA A 615 22.42 0.62 64.40
C ALA A 615 22.28 -0.35 65.61
N PRO A 616 21.89 -1.66 65.52
CA PRO A 616 21.05 -2.45 64.58
C PRO A 616 19.96 -3.33 65.31
N ALA A 617 19.31 -4.25 64.55
CA ALA A 617 18.14 -5.16 64.82
C ALA A 617 18.22 -6.13 66.04
N PRO A 618 17.15 -6.90 66.41
CA PRO A 618 16.78 -8.18 65.73
C PRO A 618 15.27 -8.62 65.77
N ALA A 619 15.00 -9.78 65.16
CA ALA A 619 13.71 -10.42 64.83
C ALA A 619 13.09 -11.37 65.90
N THR A 620 11.78 -11.65 65.79
CA THR A 620 11.04 -12.84 66.33
C THR A 620 9.68 -12.98 65.60
N THR A 621 9.44 -14.03 64.80
CA THR A 621 8.78 -15.35 65.05
C THR A 621 7.28 -15.36 65.40
N THR A 622 6.56 -16.17 64.60
CA THR A 622 5.14 -16.58 64.53
C THR A 622 4.53 -17.15 65.82
N PRO A 623 3.18 -17.30 65.90
CA PRO A 623 2.62 -18.66 65.80
C PRO A 623 1.22 -18.79 65.14
N ALA A 624 0.93 -19.99 64.62
CA ALA A 624 -0.40 -20.60 64.39
C ALA A 624 -0.63 -21.71 65.48
N PRO A 625 -1.73 -22.51 65.56
CA PRO A 625 -2.88 -22.70 64.66
C PRO A 625 -4.25 -22.89 65.39
N THR A 626 -5.35 -23.16 64.66
CA THR A 626 -6.16 -24.42 64.74
C THR A 626 -7.58 -24.25 64.14
N THR A 627 -7.96 -25.28 63.40
CA THR A 627 -9.18 -25.65 62.66
C THR A 627 -10.49 -25.72 63.43
N ALA A 628 -11.63 -25.46 62.77
CA ALA A 628 -12.83 -26.32 62.75
C ALA A 628 -13.94 -25.77 61.82
N GLN A 629 -14.33 -26.58 60.82
CA GLN A 629 -15.69 -26.66 60.25
C GLN A 629 -16.43 -27.80 60.98
N PRO A 630 -17.78 -28.00 60.92
CA PRO A 630 -18.61 -27.95 59.68
C PRO A 630 -20.12 -27.56 59.83
N GLN A 631 -20.85 -27.72 58.71
CA GLN A 631 -22.32 -27.82 58.49
C GLN A 631 -23.10 -26.48 58.56
N ASN A 632 -23.92 -26.08 57.56
CA ASN A 632 -24.71 -26.78 56.54
C ASN A 632 -24.58 -26.14 55.15
#